data_AF-A0A0N5BJS7-F1
#
_entry.id   AF-A0A0N5BJS7-F1
#
_cell.length_a   1.000
_cell.length_b   1.000
_cell.length_c   1.000
_cell.angle_alpha   90.00
_cell.angle_beta   90.00
_cell.angle_gamma   90.00
#
_symmetry.space_group_name_H-M   'P 1'
#
loop_
_entity.id
_entity.type
_entity.pdbx_description
1 polymer ?
#
loop_
_entity_poly.entity_id
_entity_poly.type
_entity_poly.pdbx_seq_one_letter_code
_entity_poly.pdbx_strand_id
1 'polypeptide(L)'
;MGQEKSKLFNGLNLLQTGVNNFKYMYTIENFSLRSEKTGEKIISSIFLIGGKERSEWCLHIYPNGATEENKGYVSVYLVLKKPDKAKAKCRFSILNDKEEEKNVCDCKEAYEFDRNNVNYGLGFSKFVKRDLLLDKSNGLLTNDKLTILCEAEITDLKYENSIPY
;
A
#
# COMPACT_ATOMS: atom_id res chain seq x y z
N MET A 1 31.81 15.02 -0.46
CA MET A 1 31.61 15.08 -1.92
C MET A 1 31.04 13.74 -2.37
N GLY A 2 29.76 13.56 -2.69
CA GLY A 2 28.60 14.43 -2.62
C GLY A 2 27.32 13.59 -2.59
N GLN A 3 26.31 14.19 -1.97
CA GLN A 3 24.86 13.96 -2.11
C GLN A 3 24.30 12.59 -1.72
N GLU A 4 24.03 12.42 -0.43
CA GLU A 4 22.87 11.65 0.02
C GLU A 4 21.63 12.48 -0.35
N LYS A 5 21.04 12.19 -1.52
CA LYS A 5 19.71 12.72 -1.84
C LYS A 5 18.69 11.86 -1.10
N SER A 6 18.41 12.19 0.17
CA SER A 6 17.08 11.96 0.70
C SER A 6 16.13 12.77 -0.21
N LYS A 7 15.48 12.08 -1.16
CA LYS A 7 14.43 12.71 -1.95
C LYS A 7 13.30 12.99 -0.99
N LEU A 8 13.18 14.26 -0.59
CA LEU A 8 12.02 14.79 0.09
C LEU A 8 10.75 14.32 -0.65
N PHE A 9 9.82 13.70 0.08
CA PHE A 9 8.43 13.61 -0.32
C PHE A 9 7.82 15.02 -0.21
N ASN A 10 8.15 15.89 -1.15
CA ASN A 10 7.57 17.23 -1.25
C ASN A 10 6.11 17.13 -1.72
N GLY A 11 5.16 17.16 -0.79
CA GLY A 11 3.73 17.41 -1.03
C GLY A 11 2.94 16.36 -1.82
N LEU A 12 3.63 15.40 -2.46
CA LEU A 12 3.04 14.28 -3.18
C LEU A 12 3.33 12.98 -2.42
N ASN A 13 2.25 12.31 -2.01
CA ASN A 13 2.25 10.99 -1.39
C ASN A 13 2.82 9.88 -2.30
N LEU A 14 3.15 10.19 -3.55
CA LEU A 14 3.64 9.24 -4.55
C LEU A 14 5.03 9.65 -5.04
N LEU A 15 5.98 8.71 -4.97
CA LEU A 15 7.30 8.81 -5.56
C LEU A 15 7.50 7.70 -6.59
N GLN A 16 7.57 8.06 -7.86
CA GLN A 16 7.94 7.11 -8.92
C GLN A 16 9.47 7.02 -9.01
N THR A 17 10.03 5.81 -8.80
CA THR A 17 11.48 5.55 -8.75
C THR A 17 12.02 4.94 -10.05
N GLY A 18 11.13 4.52 -10.95
CA GLY A 18 11.44 4.05 -12.30
C GLY A 18 10.17 4.05 -13.15
N VAL A 19 10.22 3.54 -14.39
CA VAL A 19 9.00 3.47 -15.24
C VAL A 19 7.91 2.63 -14.57
N ASN A 20 8.31 1.57 -13.87
CA ASN A 20 7.41 0.60 -13.27
C ASN A 20 7.52 0.48 -11.74
N ASN A 21 8.38 1.28 -11.11
CA ASN A 21 8.66 1.19 -9.68
C ASN A 21 8.14 2.44 -8.99
N PHE A 22 7.47 2.24 -7.86
CA PHE A 22 6.93 3.35 -7.09
C PHE A 22 6.98 3.09 -5.58
N LYS A 23 6.98 4.20 -4.85
CA LYS A 23 6.69 4.26 -3.43
C LYS A 23 5.45 5.14 -3.24
N TYR A 24 4.46 4.65 -2.51
CA TYR A 24 3.25 5.38 -2.16
C TYR A 24 3.07 5.38 -0.65
N MET A 25 2.97 6.58 -0.09
CA MET A 25 2.78 6.82 1.33
C MET A 25 1.34 7.21 1.59
N TYR A 26 0.69 6.57 2.56
CA TYR A 26 -0.67 6.91 2.94
C TYR A 26 -0.76 7.07 4.45
N THR A 27 -1.22 8.24 4.89
CA THR A 27 -1.35 8.59 6.30
C THR A 27 -2.82 8.60 6.70
N ILE A 28 -3.15 7.85 7.75
CA ILE A 28 -4.47 7.86 8.38
C ILE A 28 -4.35 8.60 9.70
N GLU A 29 -5.02 9.76 9.79
CA GLU A 29 -5.01 10.57 11.00
C GLU A 29 -6.01 10.06 12.05
N ASN A 30 -5.69 10.33 13.32
CA ASN A 30 -6.50 9.93 14.47
C ASN A 30 -6.83 8.44 14.43
N PHE A 31 -5.80 7.59 14.20
CA PHE A 31 -5.97 6.18 13.94
C PHE A 31 -6.60 5.45 15.13
N SER A 32 -6.25 5.84 16.36
CA SER A 32 -6.85 5.29 17.58
C SER A 32 -8.36 5.50 17.67
N LEU A 33 -8.88 6.56 17.04
CA LEU A 33 -10.30 6.94 17.05
C LEU A 33 -11.10 6.34 15.88
N ARG A 34 -10.46 5.55 15.01
CA ARG A 34 -11.11 4.90 13.86
C ARG A 34 -12.18 3.91 14.32
N SER A 35 -13.39 4.07 13.78
CA SER A 35 -14.59 3.31 14.16
C SER A 35 -14.95 2.18 13.21
N GLU A 36 -14.19 2.02 12.12
CA GLU A 36 -14.37 0.98 11.11
C GLU A 36 -14.39 -0.40 11.76
N LYS A 37 -15.47 -1.14 11.54
CA LYS A 37 -15.66 -2.52 12.04
C LYS A 37 -14.83 -3.51 11.22
N THR A 38 -14.75 -4.76 11.68
CA THR A 38 -14.15 -5.84 10.88
C THR A 38 -14.82 -5.89 9.50
N GLY A 39 -14.02 -5.94 8.43
CA GLY A 39 -14.51 -5.94 7.05
C GLY A 39 -14.80 -4.55 6.47
N GLU A 40 -14.88 -3.49 7.29
CA GLU A 40 -14.94 -2.10 6.81
C GLU A 40 -13.54 -1.58 6.52
N LYS A 41 -13.42 -0.76 5.47
CA LYS A 41 -12.11 -0.31 4.95
C LYS A 41 -12.05 1.17 4.69
N ILE A 42 -10.85 1.69 4.82
CA ILE A 42 -10.43 2.99 4.33
C ILE A 42 -9.77 2.77 2.97
N ILE A 43 -10.18 3.55 1.97
CA ILE A 43 -9.61 3.50 0.62
C ILE A 43 -8.76 4.75 0.43
N SER A 44 -7.50 4.57 0.04
CA SER A 44 -6.64 5.71 -0.29
C SER A 44 -7.08 6.39 -1.58
N SER A 45 -6.57 7.61 -1.83
CA SER A 45 -6.60 8.20 -3.16
C SER A 45 -6.04 7.23 -4.21
N ILE A 46 -6.59 7.30 -5.42
CA ILE A 46 -6.05 6.59 -6.58
C ILE A 46 -4.76 7.29 -7.01
N PHE A 47 -3.73 6.51 -7.30
CA PHE A 47 -2.46 7.00 -7.80
C PHE A 47 -2.11 6.32 -9.14
N LEU A 48 -1.41 7.07 -10.00
CA LEU A 48 -1.10 6.68 -11.37
C LEU A 48 0.38 6.31 -11.49
N ILE A 49 0.66 5.13 -12.03
CA ILE A 49 2.02 4.63 -12.27
C ILE A 49 2.24 4.40 -13.76
N GLY A 50 3.38 4.84 -14.27
CA GLY A 50 3.78 4.64 -15.66
C GLY A 50 3.67 5.90 -16.53
N GLY A 51 4.21 5.81 -17.74
CA GLY A 51 4.27 6.92 -18.69
C GLY A 51 3.01 7.05 -19.54
N LYS A 52 3.06 6.48 -20.74
CA LYS A 52 1.96 6.50 -21.73
C LYS A 52 0.87 5.48 -21.42
N GLU A 53 1.27 4.30 -20.96
CA GLU A 53 0.40 3.23 -20.46
C GLU A 53 0.32 3.32 -18.93
N ARG A 54 -0.60 4.15 -18.43
CA ARG A 54 -0.75 4.40 -17.00
C ARG A 54 -1.62 3.32 -16.36
N SER A 55 -1.11 2.77 -15.27
CA SER A 55 -1.87 1.91 -14.36
C SER A 55 -2.40 2.74 -13.19
N GLU A 56 -3.61 2.44 -12.75
CA GLU A 56 -4.32 3.07 -11.63
C GLU A 56 -4.34 2.10 -10.46
N TRP A 57 -3.91 2.57 -9.29
CA TRP A 57 -3.82 1.75 -8.08
C TRP A 57 -4.34 2.52 -6.87
N CYS A 58 -4.74 1.80 -5.82
CA CYS A 58 -5.01 2.38 -4.51
C CYS A 58 -4.69 1.39 -3.40
N LEU A 59 -4.70 1.85 -2.15
CA LEU A 59 -4.64 1.00 -0.98
C LEU A 59 -6.02 0.79 -0.37
N HIS A 60 -6.31 -0.44 0.03
CA HIS A 60 -7.39 -0.76 0.95
C HIS A 60 -6.78 -1.08 2.32
N ILE A 61 -7.20 -0.35 3.35
CA ILE A 61 -6.74 -0.53 4.73
C ILE A 61 -7.95 -0.91 5.57
N TYR A 62 -7.85 -1.97 6.34
CA TYR A 62 -8.90 -2.43 7.25
C TYR A 62 -8.40 -2.24 8.68
N PRO A 63 -8.79 -1.16 9.39
CA PRO A 63 -8.26 -0.84 10.71
C PRO A 63 -8.51 -1.92 11.78
N ASN A 64 -9.51 -2.76 11.59
CA ASN A 64 -9.89 -3.85 12.50
C ASN A 64 -10.01 -5.22 11.81
N GLY A 65 -9.24 -5.42 10.73
CA GLY A 65 -9.14 -6.69 10.02
C GLY A 65 -10.12 -6.81 8.87
N ALA A 66 -9.69 -7.45 7.78
CA ALA A 66 -10.53 -7.62 6.58
C ALA A 66 -11.63 -8.68 6.72
N THR A 67 -11.44 -9.63 7.64
CA THR A 67 -12.38 -10.73 7.94
C THR A 67 -12.34 -11.04 9.43
N GLU A 68 -13.33 -11.77 9.95
CA GLU A 68 -13.37 -12.17 11.38
C GLU A 68 -12.14 -12.98 11.80
N GLU A 69 -11.56 -13.78 10.90
CA GLU A 69 -10.31 -14.53 11.17
C GLU A 69 -9.11 -13.60 11.46
N ASN A 70 -9.15 -12.38 10.89
CA ASN A 70 -8.09 -11.39 10.98
C ASN A 70 -8.46 -10.23 11.90
N LYS A 71 -9.53 -10.37 12.68
CA LYS A 71 -9.94 -9.38 13.68
C LYS A 71 -8.83 -9.10 14.69
N GLY A 72 -8.70 -7.85 15.10
CA GLY A 72 -7.62 -7.40 15.99
C GLY A 72 -6.27 -7.20 15.29
N TYR A 73 -6.22 -7.35 13.97
CA TYR A 73 -5.10 -6.92 13.14
C TYR A 73 -5.53 -5.76 12.25
N VAL A 74 -4.57 -4.94 11.83
CA VAL A 74 -4.74 -4.09 10.66
C VAL A 74 -4.40 -4.94 9.43
N SER A 75 -5.26 -4.90 8.42
CA SER A 75 -4.99 -5.50 7.11
C SER A 75 -4.70 -4.42 6.08
N VAL A 76 -3.78 -4.65 5.16
CA VAL A 76 -3.45 -3.73 4.07
C VAL A 76 -3.32 -4.46 2.75
N TYR A 77 -3.86 -3.88 1.68
CA TYR A 77 -3.82 -4.43 0.33
C TYR A 77 -3.55 -3.33 -0.69
N LEU A 78 -2.65 -3.59 -1.63
CA LEU A 78 -2.54 -2.88 -2.89
C LEU A 78 -3.62 -3.41 -3.83
N VAL A 79 -4.34 -2.53 -4.51
CA VAL A 79 -5.46 -2.89 -5.37
C VAL A 79 -5.29 -2.26 -6.74
N LEU A 80 -5.42 -3.08 -7.78
CA LEU A 80 -5.43 -2.64 -9.17
C LEU A 80 -6.81 -2.08 -9.53
N LYS A 81 -6.83 -0.90 -10.17
CA LYS A 81 -8.03 -0.30 -10.76
C LYS A 81 -7.98 -0.32 -12.28
N LYS A 82 -6.81 -0.05 -12.86
CA LYS A 82 -6.54 -0.19 -14.30
C LYS A 82 -5.08 -0.59 -14.52
N PRO A 83 -4.76 -1.36 -15.56
CA PRO A 83 -5.68 -2.03 -16.49
C PRO A 83 -6.41 -3.22 -15.84
N ASP A 84 -7.01 -4.11 -16.63
CA ASP A 84 -7.70 -5.29 -16.11
C ASP A 84 -6.74 -6.24 -15.39
N LYS A 85 -5.51 -6.39 -15.92
CA LYS A 85 -4.50 -7.27 -15.34
C LYS A 85 -3.13 -6.62 -15.25
N ALA A 86 -2.43 -6.89 -14.17
CA ALA A 86 -1.04 -6.47 -13.98
C ALA A 86 -0.29 -7.53 -13.19
N LYS A 87 1.02 -7.62 -13.35
CA LYS A 87 1.86 -8.44 -12.49
C LYS A 87 2.76 -7.54 -11.67
N ALA A 88 2.69 -7.60 -10.35
CA ALA A 88 3.53 -6.76 -9.50
C ALA A 88 4.01 -7.49 -8.25
N LYS A 89 5.18 -7.07 -7.77
CA LYS A 89 5.71 -7.43 -6.46
C LYS A 89 5.55 -6.24 -5.52
N CYS A 90 5.07 -6.49 -4.31
CA CYS A 90 4.80 -5.46 -3.32
C CYS A 90 5.63 -5.62 -2.06
N ARG A 91 5.75 -4.52 -1.33
CA ARG A 91 6.32 -4.43 0.00
C ARG A 91 5.54 -3.37 0.79
N PHE A 92 5.30 -3.64 2.06
CA PHE A 92 4.63 -2.71 2.98
C PHE A 92 5.45 -2.50 4.23
N SER A 93 5.46 -1.27 4.74
CA SER A 93 6.05 -0.93 6.03
C SER A 93 5.27 0.21 6.70
N ILE A 94 5.52 0.41 7.99
CA ILE A 94 5.02 1.53 8.78
C ILE A 94 6.17 2.52 8.97
N LEU A 95 5.94 3.80 8.70
CA LEU A 95 6.93 4.85 8.96
C LEU A 95 6.70 5.42 10.36
N ASN A 96 7.77 5.45 11.16
CA ASN A 96 7.74 6.15 12.46
C ASN A 96 8.01 7.66 12.30
N ASP A 97 8.14 8.35 13.43
CA ASP A 97 8.41 9.79 13.54
C ASP A 97 9.76 10.23 12.94
N LYS A 98 10.68 9.29 12.75
CA LYS A 98 12.01 9.50 12.15
C LYS A 98 12.09 9.03 10.70
N GLU A 99 10.95 8.72 10.08
CA GLU A 99 10.87 8.13 8.74
C GLU A 99 11.58 6.76 8.62
N GLU A 100 11.82 6.09 9.75
CA GLU A 100 12.35 4.74 9.76
C GLU A 100 11.23 3.73 9.49
N GLU A 101 11.55 2.73 8.68
CA GLU A 101 10.62 1.67 8.36
C GLU A 101 10.55 0.62 9.47
N LYS A 102 9.34 0.37 9.97
CA LYS A 102 9.00 -0.68 10.94
C LYS A 102 7.97 -1.64 10.34
N ASN A 103 7.83 -2.82 10.93
CA ASN A 103 6.85 -3.83 10.53
C ASN A 103 6.86 -4.12 9.01
N VAL A 104 8.04 -4.42 8.48
CA VAL A 104 8.28 -4.65 7.05
C VAL A 104 7.71 -6.01 6.64
N CYS A 105 6.91 -6.02 5.57
CA CYS A 105 6.33 -7.22 4.98
C CYS A 105 6.52 -7.21 3.46
N ASP A 106 7.18 -8.24 2.92
CA ASP A 106 7.52 -8.35 1.50
C ASP A 106 6.76 -9.49 0.82
N CYS A 107 6.15 -9.20 -0.32
CA CYS A 107 5.58 -10.20 -1.21
C CYS A 107 6.75 -10.99 -1.80
N LYS A 108 6.88 -12.31 -1.52
CA LYS A 108 8.05 -13.10 -1.93
C LYS A 108 8.25 -13.12 -3.46
N GLU A 109 7.14 -13.21 -4.18
CA GLU A 109 7.10 -13.30 -5.63
C GLU A 109 6.14 -12.27 -6.22
N ALA A 110 6.28 -12.02 -7.51
CA ALA A 110 5.36 -11.16 -8.24
C ALA A 110 4.03 -11.89 -8.48
N TYR A 111 2.93 -11.21 -8.18
CA TYR A 111 1.58 -11.75 -8.22
C TYR A 111 0.79 -11.15 -9.37
N GLU A 112 -0.07 -11.95 -10.00
CA GLU A 112 -0.98 -11.47 -11.04
C GLU A 112 -2.25 -10.91 -10.39
N PHE A 113 -2.44 -9.61 -10.57
CA PHE A 113 -3.66 -8.90 -10.27
C PHE A 113 -4.63 -9.09 -11.44
N ASP A 114 -5.87 -9.45 -11.12
CA ASP A 114 -6.98 -9.46 -12.07
C ASP A 114 -8.16 -8.72 -11.44
N ARG A 115 -8.43 -7.51 -11.93
CA ARG A 115 -9.44 -6.63 -11.34
C ARG A 115 -10.86 -7.18 -11.51
N ASN A 116 -11.07 -8.06 -12.48
CA ASN A 116 -12.38 -8.64 -12.81
C ASN A 116 -12.59 -9.99 -12.09
N ASN A 117 -11.65 -10.40 -11.23
CA ASN A 117 -11.68 -11.66 -10.49
C ASN A 117 -11.39 -11.42 -9.00
N VAL A 118 -11.40 -12.48 -8.18
CA VAL A 118 -11.14 -12.42 -6.72
C VAL A 118 -9.73 -11.93 -6.36
N ASN A 119 -8.80 -11.97 -7.31
CA ASN A 119 -7.38 -11.62 -7.15
C ASN A 119 -7.09 -10.14 -7.50
N TYR A 120 -8.05 -9.24 -7.31
CA TYR A 120 -7.89 -7.81 -7.66
C TYR A 120 -6.94 -7.03 -6.74
N GLY A 121 -6.47 -7.65 -5.65
CA GLY A 121 -5.55 -7.02 -4.70
C GLY A 121 -4.62 -8.02 -4.03
N LEU A 122 -3.47 -7.51 -3.59
CA LEU A 122 -2.44 -8.26 -2.87
C LEU A 122 -1.97 -7.47 -1.66
N GLY A 123 -1.75 -8.17 -0.56
CA GLY A 123 -1.17 -7.59 0.64
C GLY A 123 -1.20 -8.57 1.81
N PHE A 124 -1.36 -8.03 3.02
CA PHE A 124 -1.19 -8.77 4.26
C PHE A 124 -2.44 -8.63 5.13
N SER A 125 -3.15 -9.74 5.33
CA SER A 125 -4.34 -9.80 6.18
C SER A 125 -4.03 -9.57 7.65
N LYS A 126 -2.86 -10.01 8.11
CA LYS A 126 -2.34 -9.82 9.47
C LYS A 126 -1.09 -8.93 9.44
N PHE A 127 -1.19 -7.73 8.86
CA PHE A 127 -0.04 -6.85 8.67
C PHE A 127 0.58 -6.43 10.01
N VAL A 128 -0.22 -5.91 10.94
CA VAL A 128 0.23 -5.57 12.31
C VAL A 128 -0.91 -5.84 13.29
N LYS A 129 -0.59 -6.33 14.49
CA LYS A 129 -1.59 -6.45 15.57
C LYS A 129 -2.04 -5.05 16.00
N ARG A 130 -3.35 -4.84 16.10
CA ARG A 130 -3.93 -3.55 16.47
C ARG A 130 -3.47 -3.10 17.86
N ASP A 131 -3.41 -3.99 18.84
CA ASP A 131 -2.97 -3.64 20.19
C ASP A 131 -1.50 -3.21 20.24
N LEU A 132 -0.62 -3.89 19.48
CA LEU A 132 0.79 -3.50 19.34
C LEU A 132 0.92 -2.14 18.65
N LEU A 133 0.08 -1.88 17.65
CA LEU A 133 0.06 -0.61 16.94
C LEU A 133 -0.39 0.55 17.84
N LEU A 134 -1.41 0.33 18.68
CA LEU A 134 -1.98 1.34 19.58
C LEU A 134 -1.14 1.58 20.84
N ASP A 135 -0.29 0.63 21.23
CA ASP A 135 0.65 0.80 22.32
C ASP A 135 1.74 1.81 21.92
N LYS A 136 1.67 2.99 22.55
CA LYS A 136 2.58 4.12 22.30
C LYS A 136 4.04 3.77 22.52
N SER A 137 4.36 2.78 23.37
CA SER A 137 5.74 2.37 23.63
C SER A 137 6.41 1.73 22.41
N ASN A 138 5.63 1.19 21.47
CA ASN A 138 6.14 0.60 20.24
C ASN A 138 6.50 1.64 19.16
N GLY A 139 6.08 2.90 19.33
CA GLY A 139 6.45 4.00 18.42
C GLY A 139 5.96 3.83 16.98
N LEU A 140 4.88 3.08 16.76
CA LEU A 140 4.33 2.80 15.43
C LEU A 140 3.30 3.84 14.96
N LEU A 141 2.76 4.65 15.87
CA LEU A 141 1.87 5.78 15.57
C LEU A 141 2.54 7.09 15.97
N THR A 142 2.72 7.98 14.99
CA THR A 142 3.30 9.32 15.23
C THR A 142 2.17 10.33 15.33
N ASN A 143 1.99 10.95 16.50
CA ASN A 143 0.87 11.88 16.74
C ASN A 143 -0.51 11.27 16.41
N ASP A 144 -0.70 10.00 16.78
CA ASP A 144 -1.89 9.19 16.44
C ASP A 144 -2.15 9.07 14.92
N LYS A 145 -1.09 9.18 14.11
CA LYS A 145 -1.15 8.94 12.67
C LYS A 145 -0.49 7.61 12.33
N LEU A 146 -1.20 6.78 11.59
CA LEU A 146 -0.63 5.60 10.96
C LEU A 146 -0.17 5.96 9.55
N THR A 147 1.14 5.90 9.32
CA THR A 147 1.73 6.13 7.99
C THR A 147 2.19 4.81 7.40
N ILE A 148 1.50 4.35 6.36
CA ILE A 148 1.85 3.14 5.61
C ILE A 148 2.65 3.55 4.39
N LEU A 149 3.83 2.94 4.22
CA LEU A 149 4.59 2.98 2.98
C LEU A 149 4.33 1.70 2.19
N CYS A 150 3.86 1.86 0.96
CA CYS A 150 3.75 0.79 -0.03
C CYS A 150 4.81 1.00 -1.09
N GLU A 151 5.62 -0.03 -1.35
CA GLU A 151 6.52 -0.06 -2.50
C GLU A 151 6.09 -1.18 -3.42
N ALA A 152 6.10 -0.93 -4.72
CA ALA A 152 5.88 -2.00 -5.67
C ALA A 152 6.65 -1.81 -6.97
N GLU A 153 6.91 -2.95 -7.60
CA GLU A 153 7.52 -3.08 -8.91
C GLU A 153 6.53 -3.79 -9.83
N ILE A 154 6.10 -3.09 -10.88
CA ILE A 154 5.22 -3.63 -11.92
C ILE A 154 6.09 -4.35 -12.95
N THR A 155 5.86 -5.64 -13.10
CA THR A 155 6.61 -6.50 -14.03
C THR A 155 5.88 -6.74 -15.35
N ASP A 156 4.56 -6.56 -15.37
CA ASP A 156 3.73 -6.72 -16.57
C ASP A 156 2.44 -5.89 -16.46
N LEU A 157 1.97 -5.34 -17.58
CA LEU A 157 0.68 -4.66 -17.72
C LEU A 157 -0.05 -5.26 -18.93
N LYS A 158 -1.24 -5.83 -18.71
CA LYS A 158 -2.05 -6.39 -19.78
C LYS A 158 -3.35 -5.60 -19.91
N TYR A 159 -3.47 -4.87 -21.02
CA TYR A 159 -4.70 -4.22 -21.46
C TYR A 159 -5.45 -5.20 -22.36
N GLU A 160 -6.74 -5.48 -22.10
CA GLU A 160 -7.51 -6.29 -23.05
C GLU A 160 -7.67 -5.53 -24.38
N ASN A 161 -7.29 -6.20 -25.47
CA ASN A 161 -7.48 -5.83 -26.88
C ASN A 161 -6.73 -4.58 -27.38
N SER A 162 -5.41 -4.69 -27.53
CA SER A 162 -4.79 -4.17 -28.75
C SER A 162 -5.04 -5.19 -29.86
N ILE A 163 -6.05 -4.94 -30.70
CA ILE A 163 -6.15 -5.62 -32.01
C ILE A 163 -4.80 -5.38 -32.71
N PRO A 164 -4.02 -6.42 -33.05
CA PRO A 164 -2.83 -6.21 -33.86
C PRO A 164 -3.33 -5.68 -35.22
N TYR A 165 -2.93 -4.45 -35.55
CA TYR A 165 -3.07 -3.92 -36.91
C TYR A 165 -2.22 -4.73 -37.89
#